data_AF-A0A6P2NI08-F1
#
_entry.id   AF-A0A6P2NI08-F1
#
_cell.length_a   1.000
_cell.length_b   1.000
_cell.length_c   1.000
_cell.angle_alpha   90.00
_cell.angle_beta   90.00
_cell.angle_gamma   90.00
#
_symmetry.space_group_name_H-M   'P 1'
#
loop_
_entity.id
_entity.type
_entity.pdbx_description
1 polymer ?
#
loop_
_entity_poly.entity_id
_entity_poly.type
_entity_poly.pdbx_seq_one_letter_code
_entity_poly.pdbx_strand_id
1 'polypeptide(L)'
;MTQTDLLSYLVTSQLAARMRSGAWLTISQVVGALRAWLAYHHAECDWLDRIRIVEAASAIAEGIYEVATAHGQPADGERVRLDAHSPEMQALRARCDVLLQRIDGDRDVDAR
;
A
#
# COMPACT_ATOMS: atom_id res chain seq x y z
N MET A 1 -15.03 -0.88 10.13
CA MET A 1 -13.94 -1.28 9.21
C MET A 1 -13.40 -0.05 8.53
N THR A 2 -12.09 0.10 8.43
CA THR A 2 -11.45 1.38 8.11
C THR A 2 -10.79 1.36 6.73
N GLN A 3 -10.63 2.54 6.13
CA GLN A 3 -9.87 2.73 4.88
C GLN A 3 -8.42 2.26 5.01
N THR A 4 -7.85 2.35 6.21
CA THR A 4 -6.53 1.81 6.55
C THR A 4 -6.46 0.30 6.33
N ASP A 5 -7.54 -0.44 6.62
CA ASP A 5 -7.60 -1.89 6.39
C ASP A 5 -7.59 -2.21 4.89
N LEU A 6 -8.35 -1.44 4.10
CA LEU A 6 -8.37 -1.56 2.64
C LEU A 6 -7.01 -1.21 2.03
N LEU A 7 -6.39 -0.11 2.48
CA LEU A 7 -5.07 0.30 2.03
C LEU A 7 -4.03 -0.79 2.35
N SER A 8 -4.03 -1.30 3.58
CA SER A 8 -3.12 -2.37 4.01
C SER A 8 -3.31 -3.64 3.18
N TYR A 9 -4.57 -4.01 2.90
CA TYR A 9 -4.90 -5.14 2.02
C TYR A 9 -4.32 -4.96 0.60
N LEU A 10 -4.47 -3.77 0.01
CA LEU A 10 -3.98 -3.50 -1.33
C LEU A 10 -2.44 -3.44 -1.40
N VAL A 11 -1.79 -2.83 -0.41
CA VAL A 11 -0.32 -2.85 -0.26
C VAL A 11 0.18 -4.29 -0.18
N THR A 12 -0.45 -5.11 0.67
CA THR A 12 -0.08 -6.52 0.82
C THR A 12 -0.29 -7.30 -0.47
N SER A 13 -1.37 -7.02 -1.20
CA SER A 13 -1.67 -7.67 -2.49
C SER A 13 -0.63 -7.31 -3.56
N GLN A 14 -0.20 -6.04 -3.61
CA GLN A 14 0.86 -5.56 -4.50
C GLN A 14 2.19 -6.26 -4.21
N LEU A 15 2.61 -6.27 -2.94
CA LEU A 15 3.85 -6.94 -2.51
C LEU A 15 3.80 -8.45 -2.81
N ALA A 16 2.69 -9.11 -2.52
CA ALA A 16 2.51 -10.52 -2.81
C ALA A 16 2.56 -10.84 -4.31
N ALA A 17 2.05 -9.95 -5.18
CA ALA A 17 2.19 -10.09 -6.63
C ALA A 17 3.65 -9.95 -7.05
N ARG A 18 4.33 -8.91 -6.57
CA ARG A 18 5.74 -8.64 -6.89
C ARG A 18 6.66 -9.78 -6.44
N MET A 19 6.45 -10.31 -5.25
CA MET A 19 7.25 -11.43 -4.72
C MET A 19 7.00 -12.75 -5.45
N ARG A 20 5.76 -13.04 -5.87
CA ARG A 20 5.41 -14.33 -6.50
C ARG A 20 5.69 -14.37 -8.00
N SER A 21 5.42 -13.26 -8.69
CA SER A 21 5.44 -13.20 -10.16
C SER A 21 6.55 -12.33 -10.72
N GLY A 22 7.24 -11.56 -9.87
CA GLY A 22 8.16 -10.53 -10.33
C GLY A 22 7.46 -9.34 -10.99
N ALA A 23 6.13 -9.23 -10.95
CA ALA A 23 5.39 -8.11 -11.50
C ALA A 23 4.46 -7.48 -10.45
N TRP A 24 4.28 -6.17 -10.53
CA TRP A 24 3.23 -5.47 -9.80
C TRP A 24 1.86 -5.83 -10.38
N LEU A 25 0.79 -5.65 -9.60
CA LEU A 25 -0.56 -5.81 -10.12
C LEU A 25 -0.82 -4.74 -11.19
N THR A 26 -1.42 -5.16 -12.30
CA THR A 26 -1.97 -4.24 -13.29
C THR A 26 -3.13 -3.43 -12.70
N ILE A 27 -3.44 -2.27 -13.28
CA ILE A 27 -4.57 -1.43 -12.85
C ILE A 27 -5.86 -2.24 -12.74
N SER A 28 -6.16 -3.10 -13.74
CA SER A 28 -7.34 -3.96 -13.72
C SER A 28 -7.35 -4.94 -12.55
N GLN A 29 -6.20 -5.52 -12.20
CA GLN A 29 -6.09 -6.43 -11.05
C GLN A 29 -6.22 -5.69 -9.72
N VAL A 30 -5.64 -4.49 -9.58
CA VAL A 30 -5.79 -3.68 -8.37
C VAL A 30 -7.23 -3.23 -8.17
N VAL A 31 -7.89 -2.75 -9.24
CA VAL A 31 -9.32 -2.41 -9.20
C VAL A 31 -10.18 -3.63 -8.88
N GLY A 32 -9.82 -4.82 -9.41
CA GLY A 32 -10.46 -6.07 -9.07
C GLY A 32 -10.33 -6.44 -7.59
N ALA A 33 -9.13 -6.34 -7.03
CA ALA A 33 -8.85 -6.60 -5.61
C ALA A 33 -9.61 -5.61 -4.70
N LEU A 34 -9.61 -4.32 -5.04
CA LEU A 34 -10.39 -3.28 -4.36
C LEU A 34 -11.88 -3.62 -4.32
N ARG A 35 -12.47 -3.95 -5.48
CA ARG A 35 -13.90 -4.30 -5.58
C ARG A 35 -14.24 -5.56 -4.80
N ALA A 36 -13.37 -6.59 -4.88
CA ALA A 36 -13.56 -7.83 -4.14
C ALA A 36 -13.55 -7.60 -2.62
N TRP A 37 -12.62 -6.75 -2.13
CA TRP A 37 -12.55 -6.39 -0.72
C TRP A 37 -13.80 -5.63 -0.26
N LEU A 38 -14.22 -4.60 -1.01
CA LEU A 38 -15.43 -3.82 -0.68
C LEU A 38 -16.68 -4.70 -0.66
N ALA A 39 -16.83 -5.61 -1.63
CA ALA A 39 -17.95 -6.53 -1.70
C ALA A 39 -17.97 -7.52 -0.53
N TYR A 40 -16.82 -8.09 -0.17
CA TYR A 40 -16.71 -9.04 0.93
C TYR A 40 -17.02 -8.41 2.29
N HIS A 41 -16.66 -7.13 2.45
CA HIS A 41 -16.84 -6.42 3.71
C HIS A 41 -18.09 -5.53 3.76
N HIS A 42 -18.96 -5.59 2.75
CA HIS A 42 -20.16 -4.76 2.62
C HIS A 42 -19.88 -3.26 2.85
N ALA A 43 -18.72 -2.80 2.38
CA ALA A 43 -18.24 -1.45 2.61
C ALA A 43 -18.47 -0.58 1.37
N GLU A 44 -18.89 0.66 1.60
CA GLU A 44 -18.90 1.69 0.58
C GLU A 44 -17.64 2.55 0.69
N CYS A 45 -17.17 3.03 -0.45
CA CYS A 45 -16.02 3.90 -0.57
C CYS A 45 -16.28 4.81 -1.76
N ASP A 46 -16.11 6.11 -1.60
CA ASP A 46 -16.33 7.05 -2.70
C ASP A 46 -15.37 6.78 -3.87
N TRP A 47 -15.78 7.11 -5.09
CA TRP A 47 -14.97 6.83 -6.28
C TRP A 47 -13.63 7.58 -6.29
N LEU A 48 -13.58 8.79 -5.72
CA LEU A 48 -12.34 9.57 -5.61
C LEU A 48 -11.42 8.97 -4.53
N ASP A 49 -12.00 8.59 -3.39
CA ASP A 49 -11.29 7.86 -2.33
C ASP A 49 -10.68 6.56 -2.85
N ARG A 50 -11.41 5.81 -3.69
CA ARG A 50 -10.90 4.59 -4.33
C ARG A 50 -9.65 4.87 -5.16
N ILE A 51 -9.62 5.95 -5.94
CA ILE A 51 -8.46 6.31 -6.76
C ILE A 51 -7.27 6.65 -5.86
N ARG A 52 -7.48 7.48 -4.84
CA ARG A 52 -6.43 7.88 -3.89
C ARG A 52 -5.84 6.71 -3.13
N ILE A 53 -6.68 5.79 -2.67
CA ILE A 53 -6.25 4.57 -1.97
C ILE A 53 -5.40 3.69 -2.89
N VAL A 54 -5.83 3.50 -4.15
CA VAL A 54 -5.11 2.67 -5.12
C VAL A 54 -3.74 3.26 -5.45
N GLU A 55 -3.67 4.57 -5.63
CA GLU A 55 -2.41 5.29 -5.87
C GLU A 55 -1.47 5.17 -4.66
N ALA A 56 -1.98 5.46 -3.46
CA ALA A 56 -1.20 5.35 -2.23
C ALA A 56 -0.73 3.91 -1.96
N ALA A 57 -1.58 2.91 -2.19
CA ALA A 57 -1.21 1.51 -2.03
C ALA A 57 -0.02 1.12 -2.92
N SER A 58 -0.03 1.59 -4.17
CA SER A 58 1.04 1.32 -5.12
C SER A 58 2.34 2.01 -4.71
N ALA A 59 2.27 3.30 -4.36
CA ALA A 59 3.42 4.08 -3.92
C ALA A 59 4.06 3.52 -2.63
N ILE A 60 3.24 3.07 -1.67
CA ILE A 60 3.70 2.47 -0.41
C ILE A 60 4.35 1.11 -0.68
N ALA A 61 3.72 0.26 -1.49
CA ALA A 61 4.25 -1.06 -1.82
C ALA A 61 5.61 -0.97 -2.55
N GLU A 62 5.73 -0.04 -3.52
CA GLU A 62 6.99 0.24 -4.21
C GLU A 62 8.08 0.71 -3.23
N GLY A 63 7.76 1.64 -2.34
CA GLY A 63 8.71 2.13 -1.33
C GLY A 63 9.17 1.03 -0.36
N ILE A 64 8.25 0.16 0.10
CA ILE A 64 8.60 -1.00 0.93
C ILE A 64 9.55 -1.94 0.18
N TYR A 65 9.24 -2.24 -1.08
CA TYR A 65 10.05 -3.15 -1.89
C TYR A 65 11.43 -2.57 -2.19
N GLU A 66 11.52 -1.29 -2.52
CA GLU A 66 12.78 -0.58 -2.74
C GLU A 66 13.69 -0.69 -1.50
N VAL A 67 13.19 -0.32 -0.32
CA VAL A 67 13.94 -0.46 0.95
C VAL A 67 14.36 -1.91 1.18
N ALA A 68 13.45 -2.87 1.00
CA ALA A 68 13.76 -4.29 1.18
C ALA A 68 14.87 -4.78 0.23
N THR A 69 14.91 -4.29 -1.02
CA THR A 69 15.94 -4.68 -2.00
C THR A 69 17.26 -3.92 -1.85
N ALA A 70 17.23 -2.70 -1.31
CA ALA A 70 18.43 -1.90 -1.04
C ALA A 70 19.34 -2.56 0.01
N HIS A 71 18.77 -3.33 0.93
CA HIS A 71 19.52 -4.11 1.93
C HIS A 71 20.09 -5.43 1.40
N GLY A 72 20.05 -5.66 0.08
CA GLY A 72 20.55 -6.85 -0.59
C GLY A 72 19.49 -7.94 -0.72
N GLN A 73 19.47 -8.62 -1.86
CA GLN A 73 18.71 -9.85 -2.02
C GLN A 73 19.23 -10.84 -0.96
N PRO A 74 18.42 -11.28 0.02
CA PRO A 74 18.90 -12.28 0.95
C PRO A 74 19.34 -13.49 0.14
N ALA A 75 20.56 -13.94 0.38
CA ALA A 75 20.98 -15.24 -0.10
C ALA A 75 19.98 -16.25 0.47
N ASP A 76 19.19 -16.85 -0.43
CA ASP A 76 18.37 -18.03 -0.20
C ASP A 76 17.54 -18.02 1.12
N GLY A 77 16.36 -17.41 1.08
CA GLY A 77 15.34 -17.60 2.11
C GLY A 77 15.59 -16.93 3.48
N GLU A 78 16.68 -16.19 3.65
CA GLU A 78 16.91 -15.43 4.87
C GLU A 78 15.92 -14.25 4.96
N ARG A 79 15.13 -14.20 6.02
CA ARG A 79 14.22 -13.07 6.27
C ARG A 79 15.07 -11.84 6.58
N VAL A 80 15.16 -10.90 5.64
CA VAL A 80 15.78 -9.59 5.89
C VAL A 80 15.01 -8.94 7.04
N ARG A 81 15.65 -8.87 8.21
CA ARG A 81 15.11 -8.13 9.37
C ARG A 81 15.42 -6.67 9.13
N LEU A 82 14.45 -5.94 8.57
CA LEU A 82 14.52 -4.49 8.46
C LEU A 82 14.47 -3.90 9.89
N ASP A 83 15.51 -3.16 10.28
CA ASP A 83 15.45 -2.37 11.50
C ASP A 83 14.45 -1.23 11.30
N ALA A 84 13.38 -1.21 12.08
CA ALA A 84 12.35 -0.19 12.02
C ALA A 84 12.89 1.22 12.31
N HIS A 85 14.04 1.33 12.98
CA HIS A 85 14.68 2.60 13.30
C HIS A 85 15.73 3.03 12.27
N SER A 86 15.97 2.24 11.21
CA SER A 86 16.85 2.64 10.12
C SER A 86 16.36 3.92 9.43
N PRO A 87 17.27 4.78 8.94
CA PRO A 87 16.88 6.02 8.28
C PRO A 87 16.01 5.76 7.04
N GLU A 88 16.21 4.65 6.34
CA GLU A 88 15.41 4.22 5.20
C GLU A 88 13.96 3.87 5.61
N MET A 89 13.79 3.11 6.70
CA MET A 89 12.46 2.78 7.23
C MET A 89 11.74 4.00 7.81
N GLN A 90 12.47 4.92 8.43
CA GLN A 90 11.91 6.20 8.89
C GLN A 90 11.46 7.08 7.72
N ALA A 91 12.25 7.17 6.66
CA ALA A 91 11.88 7.90 5.44
C ALA A 91 10.65 7.28 4.76
N LEU A 92 10.58 5.95 4.69
CA LEU A 92 9.42 5.22 4.19
C LEU A 92 8.18 5.50 5.04
N ARG A 93 8.29 5.42 6.37
CA ARG A 93 7.18 5.74 7.28
C ARG A 93 6.70 7.17 7.10
N ALA A 94 7.61 8.15 7.05
CA ALA A 94 7.24 9.55 6.81
C ALA A 94 6.50 9.74 5.48
N ARG A 95 6.92 9.04 4.41
CA ARG A 95 6.22 9.06 3.12
C ARG A 95 4.83 8.42 3.21
N CYS A 96 4.69 7.29 3.90
CA CYS A 96 3.40 6.67 4.16
C CYS A 96 2.48 7.61 4.94
N ASP A 97 2.99 8.28 5.98
CA ASP A 97 2.23 9.20 6.82
C ASP A 97 1.72 10.40 6.00
N VAL A 98 2.55 10.97 5.11
CA VAL A 98 2.12 12.04 4.19
C VAL A 98 1.02 11.57 3.25
N LEU A 99 1.12 10.36 2.71
CA LEU A 99 0.09 9.80 1.82
C LEU A 99 -1.23 9.57 2.57
N LEU A 100 -1.16 9.04 3.79
CA LEU A 100 -2.31 8.84 4.66
C LEU A 100 -2.97 10.18 5.03
N GLN A 101 -2.19 11.18 5.43
CA GLN A 101 -2.69 12.52 5.74
C GLN A 101 -3.37 13.19 4.54
N ARG A 102 -2.91 12.96 3.31
CA ARG A 102 -3.58 13.47 2.10
C ARG A 102 -4.93 12.80 1.88
N ILE A 103 -5.00 11.50 2.13
CA ILE A 103 -6.24 10.75 2.03
C ILE A 103 -7.25 11.24 3.08
N ASP A 104 -6.80 11.45 4.32
CA ASP A 104 -7.68 11.88 5.42
C ASP A 104 -8.04 13.37 5.34
N GLY A 105 -7.08 14.24 4.98
CA GLY A 105 -7.27 15.69 4.96
C GLY A 105 -8.14 16.21 3.81
N ASP A 106 -8.16 15.52 2.68
CA ASP A 106 -9.06 15.90 1.57
C ASP A 106 -10.52 15.54 1.88
N ARG A 107 -10.75 14.52 2.70
CA ARG A 107 -12.09 14.15 3.18
C ARG A 107 -12.72 15.22 4.07
N ASP A 108 -11.93 15.90 4.90
CA ASP A 108 -12.41 17.01 5.73
C ASP A 108 -12.81 18.24 4.90
N VAL A 109 -12.29 18.37 3.67
CA VAL A 109 -12.67 19.43 2.71
C VAL A 109 -13.98 19.10 2.01
N ASP A 110 -14.18 17.83 1.60
CA ASP A 110 -15.40 17.37 0.94
C ASP A 110 -16.63 17.26 1.88
N ALA A 111 -16.41 17.24 3.20
CA ALA A 111 -17.48 17.17 4.21
C ALA A 111 -18.06 18.54 4.63
N ARG A 112 -17.62 19.65 4.02
CA ARG A 112 -18.05 21.04 4.30
C ARG A 112 -18.93 21.62 3.20
#